data_AF-A0A2M8FMQ8-F1
#
_entry.id   AF-A0A2M8FMQ8-F1
#
_cell.length_a   1.000
_cell.length_b   1.000
_cell.length_c   1.000
_cell.angle_alpha   90.00
_cell.angle_beta   90.00
_cell.angle_gamma   90.00
#
_symmetry.space_group_name_H-M   'P 1'
#
loop_
_entity.id
_entity.type
_entity.pdbx_description
1 polymer ?
#
loop_
_entity_poly.entity_id
_entity_poly.type
_entity_poly.pdbx_seq_one_letter_code
_entity_poly.pdbx_strand_id
1 'polypeptide(L)'
;SLTGEPRGKALELIKWTSQHLGIIISLDVPSGINSTTGEAACHFIRPDITLTLALPKTGLHPSLTGELYLADIGIPNKVYKKLKLNYQQPFNHHYYIKLRSEIS
;
A
#
# COMPACT_ATOMS: atom_id res chain seq x y z
N SER A 1 14.60 -9.93 -2.32
CA SER A 1 13.38 -10.71 -2.05
C SER A 1 12.30 -9.75 -1.59
N LEU A 2 11.04 -9.96 -1.97
CA LEU A 2 9.89 -9.24 -1.41
C LEU A 2 9.36 -9.87 -0.11
N THR A 3 9.96 -10.99 0.30
CA THR A 3 9.63 -11.71 1.53
C THR A 3 10.73 -11.53 2.57
N GLY A 4 10.32 -11.30 3.81
CA GLY A 4 11.20 -11.11 4.96
C GLY A 4 11.95 -9.78 4.96
N GLU A 5 13.02 -9.72 5.75
CA GLU A 5 13.82 -8.51 5.95
C GLU A 5 14.42 -7.98 4.63
N PRO A 6 14.32 -6.66 4.36
CA PRO A 6 15.02 -6.02 3.25
C PRO A 6 16.54 -6.23 3.33
N ARG A 7 17.19 -6.36 2.17
CA ARG A 7 18.62 -6.65 2.05
C ARG A 7 19.27 -5.85 0.92
N GLY A 8 20.58 -5.66 1.00
CA GLY A 8 21.36 -4.93 0.00
C GLY A 8 20.84 -3.50 -0.23
N LYS A 9 20.80 -3.07 -1.49
CA LYS A 9 20.36 -1.72 -1.88
C LYS A 9 18.99 -1.31 -1.34
N ALA A 10 18.04 -2.24 -1.22
CA ALA A 10 16.73 -1.93 -0.65
C ALA A 10 16.84 -1.51 0.83
N LEU A 11 17.64 -2.23 1.62
CA LEU A 11 17.90 -1.88 3.02
C LEU A 11 18.64 -0.55 3.14
N GLU A 12 19.63 -0.32 2.27
CA GLU A 12 20.38 0.95 2.23
C GLU A 12 19.45 2.13 1.95
N LEU A 13 18.56 2.02 0.96
CA LEU A 13 17.61 3.07 0.61
C LEU A 13 16.56 3.29 1.71
N ILE A 14 16.09 2.23 2.38
CA ILE A 14 15.18 2.35 3.52
C ILE A 14 15.84 3.16 4.65
N LYS A 15 17.08 2.81 5.01
CA LYS A 15 17.85 3.53 6.03
C LYS A 15 18.10 4.98 5.64
N TRP A 16 18.50 5.22 4.39
CA TRP A 16 18.69 6.57 3.86
C TRP A 16 17.39 7.38 3.97
N THR A 17 16.25 6.81 3.57
CA THR A 17 14.94 7.49 3.61
C THR A 17 14.57 7.92 5.03
N SER A 18 14.82 7.08 6.05
CA SER A 18 14.55 7.44 7.45
C SER A 18 15.37 8.61 8.01
N GLN A 19 16.41 9.05 7.30
CA GLN A 19 17.32 10.12 7.72
C GLN A 19 17.00 11.47 7.05
N HIS A 20 15.97 11.55 6.20
CA HIS A 20 15.64 12.74 5.41
C HIS A 20 14.24 13.28 5.74
N LEU A 21 14.07 14.61 5.67
CA LEU A 21 12.84 15.33 6.04
C LEU A 21 11.85 15.50 4.86
N GLY A 22 11.78 14.53 3.94
CA GLY A 22 10.87 14.57 2.79
C GLY A 22 9.54 13.88 3.07
N ILE A 23 8.50 14.20 2.29
CA ILE A 23 7.26 13.42 2.26
C ILE A 23 7.55 12.06 1.62
N ILE A 24 7.18 10.99 2.32
CA ILE A 24 7.38 9.62 1.88
C ILE A 24 6.06 9.06 1.37
N ILE A 25 6.02 8.75 0.08
CA ILE A 25 4.88 8.10 -0.57
C ILE A 25 5.26 6.66 -0.93
N SER A 26 4.57 5.69 -0.33
CA SER A 26 4.68 4.29 -0.72
C SER A 26 3.71 3.95 -1.85
N LEU A 27 4.19 3.22 -2.84
CA LEU A 27 3.36 2.66 -3.91
C LEU A 27 3.03 1.21 -3.61
N ASP A 28 1.74 0.91 -3.70
CA ASP A 28 1.11 -0.37 -3.41
C ASP A 28 1.11 -0.81 -1.95
N VAL A 29 2.29 -1.10 -1.40
CA VAL A 29 2.55 -1.56 -0.04
C VAL A 29 3.86 -0.93 0.43
N PRO A 30 3.95 -0.41 1.68
CA PRO A 30 5.20 0.12 2.19
C PRO A 30 6.30 -0.95 2.19
N SER A 31 7.50 -0.58 1.72
CA SER A 31 8.60 -1.53 1.63
C SER A 31 8.98 -2.07 3.01
N GLY A 32 9.10 -3.40 3.14
CA GLY A 32 9.33 -4.07 4.41
C GLY A 32 8.05 -4.48 5.17
N ILE A 33 6.86 -4.25 4.62
CA ILE A 33 5.59 -4.74 5.18
C ILE A 33 5.08 -5.94 4.39
N ASN A 34 4.64 -6.99 5.10
CA ASN A 34 3.93 -8.10 4.48
C ASN A 34 2.54 -7.66 4.03
N SER A 35 2.26 -7.76 2.72
CA SER A 35 1.00 -7.31 2.13
C SER A 35 -0.24 -8.04 2.66
N THR A 36 -0.10 -9.26 3.17
CA THR A 36 -1.22 -10.09 3.60
C THR A 36 -1.45 -9.99 5.10
N THR A 37 -0.38 -10.10 5.89
CA THR A 37 -0.45 -10.18 7.36
C THR A 37 -0.26 -8.83 8.05
N GLY A 38 0.33 -7.85 7.37
CA GLY A 38 0.71 -6.57 7.97
C GLY A 38 1.93 -6.65 8.89
N GLU A 39 2.62 -7.80 8.95
CA GLU A 39 3.87 -7.92 9.70
C GLU A 39 4.93 -7.00 9.10
N ALA A 40 5.50 -6.15 9.95
CA ALA A 40 6.60 -5.26 9.60
C ALA A 40 7.94 -5.93 9.86
N ALA A 41 8.85 -5.82 8.88
CA ALA A 41 10.26 -6.11 9.04
C ALA A 41 10.90 -5.20 10.10
N CYS A 42 12.11 -5.54 10.57
CA CYS A 42 12.86 -4.68 11.48
C CYS A 42 13.15 -3.32 10.83
N HIS A 43 13.55 -3.34 9.56
CA HIS A 43 13.65 -2.15 8.72
C HIS A 43 12.51 -2.13 7.70
N PHE A 44 11.67 -1.10 7.80
CA PHE A 44 10.58 -0.86 6.87
C PHE A 44 10.39 0.65 6.66
N ILE A 45 9.74 1.01 5.56
CA ILE A 45 9.36 2.39 5.28
C ILE A 45 8.14 2.76 6.14
N ARG A 46 8.23 3.91 6.82
CA ARG A 46 7.10 4.57 7.48
C ARG A 46 6.62 5.71 6.57
N PRO A 47 5.62 5.49 5.72
CA PRO A 47 5.18 6.52 4.78
C PRO A 47 4.23 7.51 5.44
N ASP A 48 4.21 8.73 4.90
CA ASP A 48 3.14 9.69 5.16
C ASP A 48 1.88 9.32 4.38
N ILE A 49 2.06 8.74 3.17
CA ILE A 49 0.98 8.37 2.25
C ILE A 49 1.29 7.01 1.62
N THR A 50 0.27 6.17 1.48
CA THR A 50 0.32 4.95 0.66
C THR A 50 -0.73 5.01 -0.44
N LEU A 51 -0.31 4.85 -1.70
CA LEU A 51 -1.21 4.69 -2.84
C LEU A 51 -1.29 3.21 -3.23
N THR A 52 -2.32 2.50 -2.76
CA THR A 52 -2.50 1.08 -3.04
C THR A 52 -3.14 0.83 -4.40
N LEU A 53 -2.77 -0.27 -5.05
CA LEU A 53 -3.15 -0.60 -6.43
C LEU A 53 -4.13 -1.78 -6.48
N ALA A 54 -4.96 -1.82 -7.52
CA ALA A 54 -5.99 -2.85 -7.73
C ALA A 54 -7.06 -2.91 -6.62
N LEU A 55 -6.86 -3.77 -5.62
CA LEU A 55 -7.71 -3.84 -4.42
C LEU A 55 -6.82 -3.63 -3.19
N PRO A 56 -7.33 -2.98 -2.13
CA PRO A 56 -6.58 -2.84 -0.88
C PRO A 56 -6.18 -4.20 -0.34
N LYS A 57 -4.88 -4.35 0.00
CA LYS A 57 -4.37 -5.60 0.56
C LYS A 57 -4.72 -5.69 2.05
N THR A 58 -4.91 -6.91 2.54
CA THR A 58 -5.38 -7.16 3.92
C THR A 58 -4.39 -6.73 4.99
N GLY A 59 -3.08 -6.70 4.69
CA GLY A 59 -2.03 -6.27 5.60
C GLY A 59 -1.83 -4.75 5.66
N LEU A 60 -2.63 -3.95 4.94
CA LEU A 60 -2.52 -2.48 4.93
C LEU A 60 -3.25 -1.86 6.12
N HIS A 61 -2.69 -2.06 7.32
CA HIS A 61 -3.24 -1.45 8.53
C HIS A 61 -3.01 0.08 8.55
N PRO A 62 -3.95 0.87 9.11
CA PRO A 62 -3.80 2.32 9.21
C PRO A 62 -2.52 2.77 9.94
N SER A 63 -2.05 1.99 10.91
CA SER A 63 -0.81 2.26 11.66
C SER A 63 0.48 2.10 10.84
N LEU A 64 0.41 1.51 9.65
CA LEU A 64 1.56 1.18 8.81
C LEU A 64 1.60 1.97 7.50
N THR A 65 0.51 2.64 7.14
CA THR A 65 0.31 3.16 5.78
C THR A 65 0.29 4.69 5.68
N GLY A 66 0.21 5.39 6.81
CA GLY A 66 -0.08 6.82 6.79
C GLY A 66 -1.49 7.06 6.23
N GLU A 67 -1.65 8.09 5.39
CA GLU A 67 -2.89 8.22 4.63
C GLU A 67 -2.98 7.16 3.52
N LEU A 68 -4.06 6.39 3.50
CA LEU A 68 -4.24 5.36 2.48
C LEU A 68 -5.16 5.84 1.34
N TYR A 69 -4.67 5.71 0.11
CA TYR A 69 -5.43 5.98 -1.11
C TYR A 69 -5.49 4.72 -1.97
N LEU A 70 -6.56 4.56 -2.73
CA LEU A 70 -6.70 3.53 -3.76
C LEU A 70 -6.58 4.17 -5.14
N ALA A 71 -5.76 3.61 -6.02
CA ALA A 71 -5.62 4.06 -7.41
C ALA A 71 -6.47 3.24 -8.38
N ASP A 72 -7.07 3.91 -9.37
CA ASP A 72 -7.59 3.28 -10.58
C ASP A 72 -6.44 3.03 -11.56
N ILE A 73 -6.09 1.76 -11.74
CA ILE A 73 -5.08 1.31 -12.71
C ILE A 73 -5.71 0.67 -13.96
N GLY A 74 -7.01 0.92 -14.20
CA GLY A 74 -7.71 0.49 -15.40
C GLY A 74 -8.06 -1.00 -15.45
N ILE A 75 -8.14 -1.68 -14.29
CA ILE A 75 -8.56 -3.08 -14.25
C ILE A 75 -10.05 -3.19 -14.62
N PRO A 76 -10.41 -3.91 -15.69
CA PRO A 76 -11.80 -4.02 -16.12
C PRO A 76 -12.66 -4.78 -15.10
N ASN A 77 -13.90 -4.31 -14.84
CA ASN A 77 -14.86 -4.96 -13.92
C ASN A 77 -15.07 -6.47 -14.17
N LYS A 78 -14.93 -6.94 -15.42
CA LYS A 78 -15.02 -8.37 -15.76
C LYS A 78 -13.97 -9.24 -15.06
N VAL A 79 -12.81 -8.67 -14.69
CA VAL A 79 -11.74 -9.39 -13.96
C VAL A 79 -12.24 -9.74 -12.55
N TYR A 80 -12.79 -8.77 -11.83
CA TYR A 80 -13.34 -9.00 -10.48
C TYR A 80 -14.56 -9.92 -10.49
N LYS A 81 -15.44 -9.80 -11.51
CA LYS A 81 -16.56 -10.73 -11.70
C LYS A 81 -16.11 -12.18 -11.89
N LYS A 82 -15.04 -12.42 -12.66
CA LYS A 82 -14.46 -13.77 -12.82
C LYS A 82 -13.92 -14.35 -11.51
N LEU A 83 -13.43 -13.47 -10.62
CA LEU A 83 -13.00 -13.84 -9.26
C LEU A 83 -14.17 -13.97 -8.27
N LYS A 84 -15.42 -13.85 -8.74
CA LYS A 84 -16.65 -13.87 -7.91
C LYS A 84 -16.65 -12.80 -6.81
N LEU A 85 -15.95 -11.69 -7.04
CA LEU A 85 -15.95 -10.53 -6.15
C LEU A 85 -17.07 -9.58 -6.54
N ASN A 86 -17.89 -9.18 -5.57
CA ASN A 86 -18.85 -8.09 -5.74
C ASN A 86 -18.13 -6.74 -5.64
N TYR A 87 -17.42 -6.37 -6.70
CA TYR A 87 -16.66 -5.14 -6.77
C TYR A 87 -17.47 -4.05 -7.50
N GLN A 88 -17.63 -2.91 -6.84
CA GLN A 88 -18.12 -1.67 -7.43
C GLN A 88 -16.96 -0.70 -7.52
N GLN A 89 -16.67 -0.19 -8.72
CA GLN A 89 -15.59 0.80 -8.93
C GLN A 89 -15.92 2.07 -8.16
N PRO A 90 -15.09 2.47 -7.17
CA PRO A 90 -15.42 3.58 -6.28
C PRO A 90 -14.89 4.93 -6.79
N PHE A 91 -14.40 4.99 -8.03
CA PHE A 91 -13.60 6.09 -8.54
C PHE A 91 -14.38 7.25 -9.17
N ASN A 92 -15.64 7.03 -9.60
CA ASN A 92 -16.43 8.04 -10.34
C ASN A 92 -15.61 8.69 -11.48
N HIS A 93 -15.38 10.02 -11.41
CA HIS A 93 -14.58 10.78 -12.38
C HIS A 93 -13.13 11.04 -11.91
N HIS A 94 -12.65 10.31 -10.90
CA HIS A 94 -11.30 10.43 -10.34
C HIS A 94 -10.43 9.22 -10.69
N TYR A 95 -9.11 9.38 -10.60
CA TYR A 95 -8.15 8.27 -10.79
C TYR A 95 -7.67 7.68 -9.46
N TYR A 96 -8.09 8.25 -8.33
CA TYR A 96 -7.81 7.73 -7.01
C TYR A 96 -8.85 8.22 -6.01
N ILE A 97 -8.98 7.53 -4.89
CA ILE A 97 -9.81 7.92 -3.76
C ILE A 97 -9.06 7.72 -2.44
N LYS A 98 -9.35 8.56 -1.44
CA LYS A 98 -8.88 8.33 -0.07
C LYS A 98 -9.72 7.25 0.58
N LEU A 99 -9.08 6.22 1.14
CA LEU A 99 -9.76 5.22 1.96
C LEU A 99 -9.85 5.74 3.39
N ARG A 100 -11.05 5.65 3.98
CA ARG A 100 -11.25 5.95 5.40
C ARG A 100 -11.18 4.64 6.16
N SER A 101 -10.40 4.59 7.23
CA SER A 101 -10.55 3.53 8.23
C SER A 101 -11.82 3.81 9.03
N GLU A 102 -12.78 2.88 9.03
CA GLU A 102 -13.79 2.88 10.09
C GLU A 102 -13.05 2.60 11.41
N ILE A 103 -13.16 3.53 12.35
CA ILE A 103 -12.67 3.32 13.71
C ILE A 103 -13.58 2.24 14.29
N SER A 104 -13.05 1.02 14.43
CA SER A 104 -13.66 -0.03 15.23
C SER A 104 -13.30 0.16 16.70
#